data_AF-A0A7J8HPI5-F1
#
_entry.id   AF-A0A7J8HPI5-F1
#
_cell.length_a   1.000
_cell.length_b   1.000
_cell.length_c   1.000
_cell.angle_alpha   90.00
_cell.angle_beta   90.00
_cell.angle_gamma   90.00
#
_symmetry.space_group_name_H-M   'P 1'
#
loop_
_entity.id
_entity.type
_entity.pdbx_description
1 polymer ?
#
loop_
_entity_poly.entity_id
_entity_poly.type
_entity_poly.pdbx_seq_one_letter_code
_entity_poly.pdbx_strand_id
1 'polypeptide(L)'
;MSIRPIQLEPLGINEPPHLLKAFSKPGFQGECVDFTKEISDLTSFTPCSFKVVRGCWLLYYQEDISNNQCVLEEGLYADLTSCGCPTSKVKSLKPIDYIFEEPSISLFALEHCEGRELHLEEAVNSVLNKDLHFYTQSVWVKSGLWIAYEGSNFLGRQILLEPNEIPTWTAFSRWKTIGSLRPMKQPAVYIRIKNRAQNEYLTVTGNVADTRATSVCISPYSGKNTQIWHYCRGLFKSKASDTCLDVIGGRDVPGAKVALWTEHGQFRQKWRLNRNGTISSYLSDQLVLDVTGGNYYDKTHVIVNHPLEGEETQKWDIEIL
;
A
#
# COMPACT_ATOMS: atom_id res chain seq x y z
N MET A 1 -12.95 -15.25 23.70
CA MET A 1 -12.49 -14.46 22.53
C MET A 1 -12.65 -15.31 21.28
N SER A 2 -13.46 -14.88 20.32
CA SER A 2 -13.64 -15.59 19.05
C SER A 2 -12.66 -14.98 18.02
N ILE A 3 -11.62 -15.72 17.68
CA ILE A 3 -10.76 -15.50 16.52
C ILE A 3 -11.41 -16.39 15.44
N ARG A 4 -12.21 -15.97 14.46
CA ARG A 4 -12.17 -14.78 13.63
C ARG A 4 -11.01 -14.83 12.62
N PRO A 5 -10.79 -15.91 11.82
CA PRO A 5 -9.86 -15.80 10.69
C PRO A 5 -10.26 -14.62 9.81
N ILE A 6 -9.29 -13.80 9.40
CA ILE A 6 -9.52 -12.76 8.40
C ILE A 6 -9.62 -13.49 7.06
N GLN A 7 -10.83 -13.95 6.71
CA GLN A 7 -11.10 -14.38 5.36
C GLN A 7 -11.19 -13.12 4.51
N LEU A 8 -10.23 -12.95 3.61
CA LEU A 8 -10.34 -11.92 2.57
C LEU A 8 -11.60 -12.26 1.76
N GLU A 9 -12.59 -11.38 1.76
CA GLU A 9 -13.73 -11.44 0.87
C GLU A 9 -13.68 -10.21 -0.04
N PRO A 10 -13.98 -10.34 -1.34
CA PRO A 10 -14.13 -9.17 -2.19
C PRO A 10 -15.28 -8.34 -1.63
N LEU A 11 -15.09 -7.04 -1.52
CA LEU A 11 -16.14 -6.07 -1.34
C LEU A 11 -17.23 -6.31 -2.39
N GLY A 12 -18.47 -6.05 -1.99
CA GLY A 12 -19.57 -5.94 -2.93
C GLY A 12 -19.28 -4.85 -3.97
N ILE A 13 -19.89 -4.93 -5.15
CA ILE A 13 -19.66 -4.00 -6.28
C ILE A 13 -19.82 -2.51 -5.90
N ASN A 14 -20.56 -2.20 -4.82
CA ASN A 14 -20.88 -0.83 -4.38
C ASN A 14 -20.30 -0.46 -3.01
N GLU A 15 -19.38 -1.27 -2.50
CA GLU A 15 -18.83 -1.08 -1.17
C GLU A 15 -17.61 -0.15 -1.20
N PRO A 16 -17.51 0.84 -0.29
CA PRO A 16 -16.43 1.81 -0.33
C PRO A 16 -15.11 1.16 0.10
N PRO A 17 -13.97 1.55 -0.53
CA PRO A 17 -12.64 1.05 -0.17
C PRO A 17 -12.18 1.55 1.20
N HIS A 18 -12.79 2.64 1.69
CA HIS A 18 -12.53 3.21 3.01
C HIS A 18 -13.84 3.35 3.78
N LEU A 19 -13.85 2.90 5.03
CA LEU A 19 -14.98 3.04 5.93
C LEU A 19 -14.49 3.17 7.36
N LEU A 20 -14.76 4.30 7.96
CA LEU A 20 -14.47 4.59 9.36
C LEU A 20 -15.77 4.99 10.06
N LYS A 21 -16.09 4.29 11.14
CA LYS A 21 -17.21 4.64 12.02
C LYS A 21 -16.68 5.41 13.21
N ALA A 22 -17.17 6.62 13.41
CA ALA A 22 -16.80 7.47 14.52
C ALA A 22 -17.96 7.58 15.51
N PHE A 23 -17.66 7.56 16.80
CA PHE A 23 -18.64 7.55 17.88
C PHE A 23 -18.41 8.73 18.81
N SER A 24 -19.49 9.40 19.23
CA SER A 24 -19.45 10.58 20.11
C SER A 24 -19.01 10.27 21.55
N LYS A 25 -18.97 8.99 21.97
CA LYS A 25 -18.49 8.57 23.30
C LYS A 25 -17.42 7.47 23.18
N PRO A 26 -16.57 7.29 24.21
CA PRO A 26 -15.67 6.15 24.31
C PRO A 26 -16.43 4.81 24.29
N GLY A 27 -15.72 3.73 23.98
CA GLY A 27 -16.27 2.37 23.96
C GLY A 27 -17.32 2.13 22.87
N PHE A 28 -17.28 2.90 21.77
CA PHE A 28 -18.18 2.78 20.62
C PHE A 28 -19.66 3.09 20.96
N GLN A 29 -19.88 4.12 21.78
CA GLN A 29 -21.22 4.49 22.27
C GLN A 29 -21.65 5.88 21.78
N GLY A 30 -22.94 6.19 21.95
CA GLY A 30 -23.53 7.47 21.58
C GLY A 30 -23.90 7.54 20.10
N GLU A 31 -24.00 8.77 19.58
CA GLU A 31 -24.17 9.04 18.15
C GLU A 31 -23.01 8.42 17.35
N CYS A 32 -23.34 7.80 16.21
CA CYS A 32 -22.42 7.14 15.30
C CYS A 32 -22.54 7.76 13.91
N VAL A 33 -21.40 8.13 13.32
CA VAL A 33 -21.31 8.66 11.95
C VAL A 33 -20.33 7.81 11.16
N ASP A 34 -20.75 7.41 9.96
CA ASP A 34 -19.92 6.65 9.02
C ASP A 34 -19.27 7.61 8.03
N PHE A 35 -17.95 7.51 7.88
CA PHE A 35 -17.15 8.27 6.93
C PHE A 35 -16.56 7.34 5.87
N THR A 36 -16.68 7.76 4.60
CA THR A 36 -16.12 7.05 3.43
C THR A 36 -15.22 7.94 2.58
N LYS A 37 -15.12 9.23 2.92
CA LYS A 37 -14.32 10.26 2.24
C LYS A 37 -13.69 11.19 3.28
N GLU A 38 -12.79 12.04 2.83
CA GLU A 38 -12.20 13.08 3.67
C GLU A 38 -13.26 14.01 4.27
N ILE A 39 -13.08 14.36 5.54
CA ILE A 39 -13.85 15.38 6.24
C ILE A 39 -12.87 16.37 6.87
N SER A 40 -12.88 17.60 6.36
CA SER A 40 -11.93 18.65 6.77
C SER A 40 -12.38 19.44 8.01
N ASP A 41 -13.65 19.33 8.41
CA ASP A 41 -14.19 19.98 9.60
C ASP A 41 -15.18 19.08 10.35
N LEU A 42 -14.88 18.82 11.63
CA LEU A 42 -15.68 18.05 12.58
C LEU A 42 -16.32 18.95 13.65
N THR A 43 -16.55 20.23 13.39
CA THR A 43 -17.18 21.15 14.36
C THR A 43 -18.56 20.70 14.84
N SER A 44 -19.36 20.06 13.99
CA SER A 44 -20.71 19.57 14.33
C SER A 44 -20.72 18.24 15.11
N PHE A 45 -19.60 17.52 15.14
CA PHE A 45 -19.53 16.18 15.72
C PHE A 45 -18.15 15.94 16.35
N THR A 46 -18.10 15.71 17.66
CA THR A 46 -16.84 15.44 18.37
C THR A 46 -16.66 13.95 18.59
N PRO A 47 -15.83 13.26 17.78
CA PRO A 47 -15.57 11.85 17.95
C PRO A 47 -14.71 11.58 19.18
N CYS A 48 -15.03 10.50 19.88
CA CYS A 48 -14.30 10.02 21.07
C CYS A 48 -13.80 8.57 20.91
N SER A 49 -14.33 7.79 19.97
CA SER A 49 -13.84 6.44 19.64
C SER A 49 -14.12 6.09 18.18
N PHE A 50 -13.37 5.13 17.63
CA PHE A 50 -13.41 4.79 16.21
C PHE A 50 -13.40 3.29 15.96
N LYS A 51 -14.17 2.85 14.95
CA LYS A 51 -13.98 1.55 14.30
C LYS A 51 -13.51 1.81 12.88
N VAL A 52 -12.25 1.51 12.60
CA VAL A 52 -11.74 1.54 11.24
C VAL A 52 -12.07 0.21 10.60
N VAL A 53 -13.10 0.21 9.77
CA VAL A 53 -13.65 -1.01 9.18
C VAL A 53 -12.93 -1.33 7.87
N ARG A 54 -12.56 -0.30 7.09
CA ARG A 54 -11.87 -0.46 5.80
C ARG A 54 -10.84 0.61 5.55
N GLY A 55 -9.69 0.16 5.04
CA GLY A 55 -8.56 1.00 4.69
C GLY A 55 -7.92 1.65 5.91
N CYS A 56 -6.92 2.48 5.66
CA CYS A 56 -6.28 3.28 6.71
C CYS A 56 -6.74 4.73 6.63
N TRP A 57 -6.71 5.42 7.76
CA TRP A 57 -7.16 6.79 7.89
C TRP A 57 -6.13 7.62 8.64
N LEU A 58 -5.99 8.87 8.23
CA LEU A 58 -5.19 9.87 8.90
C LEU A 58 -6.11 10.77 9.72
N LEU A 59 -5.92 10.79 11.03
CA LEU A 59 -6.65 11.65 11.95
C LEU A 59 -5.76 12.82 12.31
N TYR A 60 -6.26 14.04 12.05
CA TYR A 60 -5.63 15.27 12.49
C TYR A 60 -6.29 15.80 13.76
N TYR A 61 -5.45 16.21 14.69
CA TYR A 61 -5.89 16.77 15.97
C TYR A 61 -5.03 17.97 16.34
N GLN A 62 -5.62 18.90 17.09
CA GLN A 62 -4.92 20.09 17.55
C GLN A 62 -4.54 19.95 19.03
N GLU A 63 -3.25 20.05 19.32
CA GLU A 63 -2.71 20.14 20.68
C GLU A 63 -2.04 21.51 20.81
N ASP A 64 -2.59 22.35 21.70
CA ASP A 64 -2.25 23.77 21.83
C ASP A 64 -2.34 24.53 20.48
N ILE A 65 -1.19 24.80 19.87
CA ILE A 65 -1.01 25.54 18.61
C ILE A 65 -0.54 24.61 17.48
N SER A 66 -0.17 23.36 17.79
CA SER A 66 0.36 22.41 16.82
C SER A 66 -0.73 21.48 16.29
N ASN A 67 -0.83 21.37 14.97
CA ASN A 67 -1.60 20.31 14.33
C ASN A 67 -0.73 19.04 14.30
N ASN A 68 -1.21 18.00 14.96
CA ASN A 68 -0.59 16.69 14.99
C ASN A 68 -1.44 15.70 14.19
N GLN A 69 -0.89 14.52 13.96
CA GLN A 69 -1.53 13.45 13.22
C GLN A 69 -1.34 12.10 13.91
N CYS A 70 -2.29 11.20 13.69
CA CYS A 70 -2.14 9.78 14.03
C CYS A 70 -2.74 8.91 12.91
N VAL A 71 -2.11 7.77 12.67
CA VAL A 71 -2.54 6.82 11.64
C VAL A 71 -3.44 5.77 12.29
N LEU A 72 -4.64 5.64 11.76
CA LEU A 72 -5.62 4.64 12.16
C LEU A 72 -5.64 3.55 11.10
N GLU A 73 -5.06 2.40 11.44
CA GLU A 73 -5.14 1.17 10.64
C GLU A 73 -6.46 0.45 10.94
N GLU A 74 -6.84 -0.57 10.16
CA GLU A 74 -8.07 -1.33 10.44
C GLU A 74 -8.07 -1.93 11.85
N GLY A 75 -9.14 -1.65 12.61
CA GLY A 75 -9.18 -2.00 14.01
C GLY A 75 -10.21 -1.25 14.85
N LEU A 76 -10.11 -1.47 16.17
CA LEU A 76 -11.01 -0.95 17.18
C LEU A 76 -10.24 -0.02 18.11
N TYR A 77 -10.63 1.26 18.11
CA TYR A 77 -10.03 2.30 18.93
C TYR A 77 -11.06 2.79 19.95
N ALA A 78 -11.02 2.22 21.16
CA ALA A 78 -12.05 2.44 22.18
C ALA A 78 -12.06 3.87 22.75
N ASP A 79 -10.97 4.61 22.58
CA ASP A 79 -10.81 6.00 22.99
C ASP A 79 -9.73 6.71 22.16
N LEU A 80 -9.57 8.03 22.33
CA LEU A 80 -8.55 8.80 21.61
C LEU A 80 -7.12 8.38 21.99
N THR A 81 -6.89 7.93 23.22
CA THR A 81 -5.57 7.45 23.65
C THR A 81 -5.14 6.22 22.86
N SER A 82 -6.05 5.29 22.59
CA SER A 82 -5.81 4.12 21.75
C SER A 82 -5.49 4.48 20.29
N CYS A 83 -5.90 5.67 19.83
CA CYS A 83 -5.54 6.20 18.51
C CYS A 83 -4.09 6.75 18.47
N GLY A 84 -3.45 6.94 19.63
CA GLY A 84 -2.24 7.75 19.74
C GLY A 84 -2.52 9.26 19.80
N CYS A 85 -3.75 9.65 20.17
CA CYS A 85 -4.18 11.04 20.35
C CYS A 85 -4.46 11.30 21.85
N PRO A 86 -3.50 11.85 22.62
CA PRO A 86 -3.60 11.84 24.08
C PRO A 86 -4.72 12.73 24.64
N THR A 87 -4.95 13.92 24.09
CA THR A 87 -5.79 14.96 24.74
C THR A 87 -6.18 16.09 23.79
N SER A 88 -7.01 15.85 22.77
CA SER A 88 -7.24 16.88 21.75
C SER A 88 -8.58 16.80 21.02
N LYS A 89 -9.07 17.98 20.59
CA LYS A 89 -10.20 18.07 19.66
C LYS A 89 -9.76 17.55 18.28
N VAL A 90 -10.38 16.46 17.84
CA VAL A 90 -10.22 15.95 16.48
C VAL A 90 -10.74 16.99 15.48
N LYS A 91 -9.96 17.26 14.44
CA LYS A 91 -10.23 18.32 13.46
C LYS A 91 -10.76 17.76 12.15
N SER A 92 -10.05 16.79 11.61
CA SER A 92 -10.33 16.19 10.31
C SER A 92 -9.91 14.74 10.27
N LEU A 93 -10.53 14.00 9.34
CA LEU A 93 -10.20 12.62 9.03
C LEU A 93 -10.02 12.53 7.52
N LYS A 94 -8.94 11.89 7.08
CA LYS A 94 -8.62 11.71 5.66
C LYS A 94 -8.34 10.23 5.37
N PRO A 95 -9.01 9.61 4.38
CA PRO A 95 -8.60 8.29 3.89
C PRO A 95 -7.14 8.30 3.42
N ILE A 96 -6.38 7.27 3.76
CA ILE A 96 -5.02 7.05 3.24
C ILE A 96 -5.12 6.11 2.06
N ASP A 97 -4.65 6.55 0.90
CA ASP A 97 -4.70 5.76 -0.33
C ASP A 97 -3.88 4.46 -0.20
N TYR A 98 -4.36 3.42 -0.87
CA TYR A 98 -3.59 2.20 -1.00
C TYR A 98 -2.40 2.44 -1.91
N ILE A 99 -1.26 1.89 -1.51
CA ILE A 99 -0.07 1.83 -2.33
C ILE A 99 0.39 0.38 -2.34
N PHE A 100 0.83 -0.08 -3.51
CA PHE A 100 1.22 -1.47 -3.70
C PHE A 100 2.74 -1.51 -3.91
N GLU A 101 3.46 -1.04 -2.90
CA GLU A 101 4.92 -0.92 -2.91
C GLU A 101 5.51 -1.66 -1.70
N GLU A 102 6.67 -2.30 -1.87
CA GLU A 102 7.43 -2.78 -0.72
C GLU A 102 8.05 -1.58 0.02
N PRO A 103 7.95 -1.51 1.35
CA PRO A 103 8.42 -0.36 2.13
C PRO A 103 9.95 -0.29 2.14
N SER A 104 10.47 0.89 1.83
CA SER A 104 11.90 1.16 1.78
C SER A 104 12.17 2.61 2.15
N ILE A 105 13.01 2.83 3.17
CA ILE A 105 13.34 4.17 3.68
C ILE A 105 14.80 4.22 4.11
N SER A 106 15.39 5.40 3.96
CA SER A 106 16.75 5.68 4.38
C SER A 106 16.78 6.89 5.29
N LEU A 107 17.47 6.74 6.42
CA LEU A 107 17.77 7.84 7.33
C LEU A 107 19.23 8.24 7.13
N PHE A 108 19.53 9.53 7.25
CA PHE A 108 20.87 10.06 6.99
C PHE A 108 21.38 10.88 8.16
N ALA A 109 22.69 10.78 8.41
CA ALA A 109 23.37 11.51 9.48
C ALA A 109 23.66 12.98 9.13
N LEU A 110 23.53 13.39 7.87
CA LEU A 110 23.63 14.76 7.39
C LEU A 110 22.32 15.22 6.73
N GLU A 111 22.19 16.52 6.48
CA GLU A 111 21.08 17.07 5.71
C GLU A 111 21.17 16.67 4.22
N HIS A 112 20.11 16.92 3.46
CA HIS A 112 20.04 16.67 2.00
C HIS A 112 20.29 15.23 1.56
N CYS A 113 19.96 14.25 2.41
CA CYS A 113 20.12 12.82 2.15
C CYS A 113 21.57 12.38 1.92
N GLU A 114 22.51 13.00 2.65
CA GLU A 114 23.95 12.75 2.53
C GLU A 114 24.57 12.07 3.75
N GLY A 115 25.81 11.63 3.58
CA GLY A 115 26.63 11.05 4.66
C GLY A 115 26.25 9.61 4.98
N ARG A 116 26.33 9.24 6.27
CA ARG A 116 26.06 7.87 6.72
C ARG A 116 24.57 7.55 6.56
N GLU A 117 24.27 6.55 5.75
CA GLU A 117 22.92 6.04 5.48
C GLU A 117 22.58 4.87 6.41
N LEU A 118 21.41 4.92 7.04
CA LEU A 118 20.76 3.78 7.70
C LEU A 118 19.53 3.39 6.89
N HIS A 119 19.67 2.31 6.12
CA HIS A 119 18.60 1.77 5.28
C HIS A 119 17.69 0.81 6.04
N LEU A 120 16.38 0.93 5.84
CA LEU A 120 15.34 0.20 6.57
C LEU A 120 14.22 -0.27 5.62
N GLU A 121 13.81 -1.53 5.78
CA GLU A 121 12.66 -2.14 5.09
C GLU A 121 11.60 -2.67 6.08
N GLU A 122 11.96 -2.75 7.36
CA GLU A 122 11.13 -3.29 8.43
C GLU A 122 11.06 -2.33 9.63
N ALA A 123 10.20 -2.66 10.58
CA ALA A 123 10.01 -1.88 11.80
C ALA A 123 11.27 -1.82 12.68
N VAL A 124 11.47 -0.68 13.33
CA VAL A 124 12.57 -0.39 14.24
C VAL A 124 12.03 0.22 15.52
N ASN A 125 12.18 -0.51 16.62
CA ASN A 125 11.70 -0.09 17.94
C ASN A 125 12.53 1.05 18.56
N SER A 126 13.80 1.19 18.17
CA SER A 126 14.65 2.32 18.58
C SER A 126 15.70 2.57 17.52
N VAL A 127 15.66 3.74 16.89
CA VAL A 127 16.66 4.14 15.86
C VAL A 127 18.04 4.23 16.50
N LEU A 128 18.13 4.82 17.69
CA LEU A 128 19.37 4.97 18.45
C LEU A 128 20.02 3.62 18.83
N ASN A 129 19.22 2.58 19.08
CA ASN A 129 19.74 1.25 19.40
C ASN A 129 20.12 0.44 18.15
N LYS A 130 19.52 0.76 17.00
CA LYS A 130 19.80 0.07 15.74
C LYS A 130 21.16 0.49 15.17
N ASP A 131 21.51 1.77 15.31
CA ASP A 131 22.86 2.27 15.03
C ASP A 131 23.23 3.32 16.11
N LEU A 132 24.20 2.96 16.94
CA LEU A 132 24.62 3.77 18.07
C LEU A 132 25.13 5.14 17.57
N HIS A 133 24.73 6.21 18.24
CA HIS A 133 25.07 7.59 17.87
C HIS A 133 24.58 8.01 16.47
N PHE A 134 23.54 7.38 15.93
CA PHE A 134 22.88 7.83 14.71
C PHE A 134 21.85 8.92 15.02
N TYR A 135 22.14 10.15 14.61
CA TYR A 135 21.20 11.28 14.68
C TYR A 135 20.68 11.58 13.28
N THR A 136 19.40 11.31 13.06
CA THR A 136 18.75 11.58 11.77
C THR A 136 18.65 13.08 11.50
N GLN A 137 19.31 13.54 10.45
CA GLN A 137 19.25 14.92 9.97
C GLN A 137 18.39 15.05 8.71
N SER A 138 18.34 14.02 7.87
CA SER A 138 17.45 13.95 6.69
C SER A 138 16.93 12.54 6.46
N VAL A 139 15.87 12.43 5.66
CA VAL A 139 15.13 11.19 5.41
C VAL A 139 14.78 11.07 3.94
N TRP A 140 14.95 9.90 3.37
CA TRP A 140 14.43 9.56 2.04
C TRP A 140 13.51 8.36 2.14
N VAL A 141 12.21 8.60 1.94
CA VAL A 141 11.23 7.53 1.77
C VAL A 141 11.29 7.09 0.30
N LYS A 142 12.00 6.00 0.03
CA LYS A 142 12.21 5.48 -1.33
C LYS A 142 10.94 4.86 -1.89
N SER A 143 10.21 4.12 -1.07
CA SER A 143 8.92 3.50 -1.41
C SER A 143 8.14 3.09 -0.17
N GLY A 144 6.84 2.86 -0.33
CA GLY A 144 5.97 2.48 0.78
C GLY A 144 5.52 3.66 1.65
N LEU A 145 4.60 3.38 2.58
CA LEU A 145 4.15 4.32 3.60
C LEU A 145 4.79 3.93 4.92
N TRP A 146 5.32 4.92 5.62
CA TRP A 146 5.99 4.74 6.89
C TRP A 146 5.34 5.60 7.97
N ILE A 147 5.39 5.12 9.20
CA ILE A 147 4.97 5.89 10.38
C ILE A 147 6.21 6.10 11.23
N ALA A 148 6.60 7.37 11.36
CA ALA A 148 7.62 7.80 12.31
C ALA A 148 6.97 8.15 13.65
N TYR A 149 7.63 7.76 14.73
CA TYR A 149 7.22 8.04 16.09
C TYR A 149 8.32 8.84 16.79
N GLU A 150 7.90 9.85 17.53
CA GLU A 150 8.84 10.71 18.27
C GLU A 150 9.59 9.91 19.35
N GLY A 151 8.90 9.00 20.02
CA GLY A 151 9.46 8.12 21.04
C GLY A 151 9.85 6.75 20.49
N SER A 152 10.61 6.00 21.29
CA SER A 152 10.91 4.59 21.02
C SER A 152 9.67 3.70 21.25
N ASN A 153 9.72 2.47 20.74
CA ASN A 153 8.67 1.46 20.86
C ASN A 153 7.30 1.88 20.31
N PHE A 154 7.30 2.71 19.26
CA PHE A 154 6.12 3.22 18.58
C PHE A 154 5.22 4.07 19.49
N LEU A 155 5.84 4.91 20.33
CA LEU A 155 5.17 5.78 21.29
C LEU A 155 5.33 7.26 20.94
N GLY A 156 4.43 8.08 21.47
CA GLY A 156 4.45 9.53 21.30
C GLY A 156 3.78 9.97 20.01
N ARG A 157 4.10 11.20 19.59
CA ARG A 157 3.53 11.82 18.38
C ARG A 157 3.92 11.02 17.14
N GLN A 158 3.05 11.03 16.14
CA GLN A 158 3.20 10.27 14.90
C GLN A 158 3.29 11.20 13.69
N ILE A 159 4.03 10.76 12.67
CA ILE A 159 4.05 11.39 11.34
C ILE A 159 3.92 10.28 10.30
N LEU A 160 2.91 10.40 9.42
CA LEU A 160 2.84 9.60 8.20
C LEU A 160 3.87 10.15 7.22
N LEU A 161 4.72 9.27 6.71
CA LEU A 161 5.76 9.57 5.74
C LEU A 161 5.40 8.88 4.42
N GLU A 162 5.18 9.71 3.40
CA GLU A 162 4.95 9.29 2.02
C GLU A 162 6.25 9.32 1.20
N PRO A 163 6.35 8.59 0.07
CA PRO A 163 7.54 8.60 -0.77
C PRO A 163 7.93 10.02 -1.21
N ASN A 164 9.04 10.50 -0.67
CA ASN A 164 9.64 11.81 -0.89
C ASN A 164 11.02 11.91 -0.22
N GLU A 165 11.82 12.88 -0.63
CA GLU A 165 13.01 13.33 0.09
C GLU A 165 12.66 14.43 1.10
N ILE A 166 13.19 14.31 2.31
CA ILE A 166 13.05 15.27 3.40
C ILE A 166 14.47 15.75 3.74
N PRO A 167 14.95 16.85 3.13
CA PRO A 167 16.33 17.28 3.24
C PRO A 167 16.71 17.75 4.64
N THR A 168 15.74 18.20 5.44
CA THR A 168 15.97 18.65 6.83
C THR A 168 14.84 18.15 7.72
N TRP A 169 15.12 17.10 8.49
CA TRP A 169 14.14 16.41 9.34
C TRP A 169 13.55 17.33 10.41
N THR A 170 14.39 18.10 11.09
CA THR A 170 13.97 19.01 12.17
C THR A 170 13.06 20.12 11.67
N ALA A 171 13.31 20.66 10.47
CA ALA A 171 12.45 21.67 9.84
C ALA A 171 11.09 21.09 9.43
N PHE A 172 11.08 19.86 8.91
CA PHE A 172 9.85 19.17 8.49
C PHE A 172 8.99 18.71 9.68
N SER A 173 9.59 18.05 10.67
CA SER A 173 8.87 17.38 11.77
C SER A 173 8.77 18.20 13.05
N ARG A 174 9.67 19.18 13.25
CA ARG A 174 9.95 19.86 14.53
C ARG A 174 10.50 18.93 15.62
N TRP A 175 10.85 17.69 15.28
CA TRP A 175 11.43 16.71 16.21
C TRP A 175 12.95 16.72 16.09
N LYS A 176 13.65 16.58 17.22
CA LYS A 176 15.11 16.47 17.24
C LYS A 176 15.61 15.11 16.74
N THR A 177 14.80 14.08 16.92
CA THR A 177 15.15 12.69 16.60
C THR A 177 13.92 11.93 16.11
N ILE A 178 14.15 10.81 15.44
CA ILE A 178 13.14 9.77 15.24
C ILE A 178 13.38 8.72 16.32
N GLY A 179 12.41 8.51 17.21
CA GLY A 179 12.53 7.53 18.28
C GLY A 179 12.35 6.11 17.77
N SER A 180 11.33 5.88 16.94
CA SER A 180 11.04 4.60 16.29
C SER A 180 10.27 4.79 14.98
N LEU A 181 10.24 3.76 14.15
CA LEU A 181 9.69 3.84 12.80
C LEU A 181 9.20 2.46 12.36
N ARG A 182 8.07 2.40 11.64
CA ARG A 182 7.60 1.16 11.01
C ARG A 182 6.88 1.40 9.70
N PRO A 183 6.86 0.42 8.78
CA PRO A 183 5.92 0.45 7.67
C PRO A 183 4.48 0.53 8.18
N MET A 184 3.63 1.29 7.49
CA MET A 184 2.19 1.27 7.72
C MET A 184 1.64 -0.09 7.26
N LYS A 185 0.84 -0.73 8.09
CA LYS A 185 0.16 -1.98 7.74
C LYS A 185 -1.05 -1.63 6.90
N GLN A 186 -0.92 -1.86 5.60
CA GLN A 186 -2.06 -1.79 4.70
C GLN A 186 -2.83 -3.11 4.78
N PRO A 187 -4.17 -3.06 4.89
CA PRO A 187 -4.96 -4.27 4.89
C PRO A 187 -4.80 -4.96 3.54
N ALA A 188 -4.74 -6.29 3.58
CA ALA A 188 -4.79 -7.07 2.36
C ALA A 188 -6.12 -6.81 1.65
N VAL A 189 -6.08 -6.65 0.34
CA VAL A 189 -7.27 -6.42 -0.48
C VAL A 189 -7.22 -7.31 -1.71
N TYR A 190 -8.39 -7.71 -2.17
CA TYR A 190 -8.49 -8.17 -3.53
C TYR A 190 -8.41 -6.99 -4.47
N ILE A 191 -7.95 -7.23 -5.68
CA ILE A 191 -7.88 -6.24 -6.74
C ILE A 191 -8.29 -6.85 -8.07
N ARG A 192 -8.72 -5.99 -8.99
CA ARG A 192 -8.68 -6.27 -10.42
C ARG A 192 -7.64 -5.36 -11.06
N ILE A 193 -6.90 -5.91 -12.02
CA ILE A 193 -5.83 -5.21 -12.72
C ILE A 193 -6.33 -5.00 -14.14
N LYS A 194 -6.58 -3.75 -14.52
CA LYS A 194 -7.21 -3.39 -15.78
C LYS A 194 -6.21 -2.70 -16.69
N ASN A 195 -6.06 -3.19 -17.91
CA ASN A 195 -5.24 -2.53 -18.91
C ASN A 195 -5.97 -1.30 -19.49
N ARG A 196 -5.26 -0.18 -19.62
CA ARG A 196 -5.83 1.06 -20.14
C ARG A 196 -6.12 1.05 -21.64
N ALA A 197 -5.22 0.48 -22.44
CA ALA A 197 -5.37 0.47 -23.90
C ALA A 197 -6.59 -0.36 -24.35
N GLN A 198 -6.75 -1.58 -23.83
CA GLN A 198 -7.86 -2.47 -24.23
C GLN A 198 -9.11 -2.33 -23.34
N ASN A 199 -9.02 -1.66 -22.18
CA ASN A 199 -10.11 -1.59 -21.20
C ASN A 199 -10.56 -2.99 -20.71
N GLU A 200 -9.61 -3.93 -20.66
CA GLU A 200 -9.79 -5.34 -20.29
C GLU A 200 -8.98 -5.70 -19.04
N TYR A 201 -9.31 -6.81 -18.41
CA TYR A 201 -8.75 -7.21 -17.12
C TYR A 201 -7.74 -8.34 -17.26
N LEU A 202 -6.66 -8.28 -16.48
CA LEU A 202 -5.73 -9.39 -16.30
C LEU A 202 -6.50 -10.61 -15.79
N THR A 203 -6.49 -11.68 -16.59
CA THR A 203 -7.37 -12.83 -16.45
C THR A 203 -6.60 -14.13 -16.53
N VAL A 204 -6.87 -15.01 -15.57
CA VAL A 204 -6.45 -16.42 -15.58
C VAL A 204 -7.32 -17.17 -16.59
N THR A 205 -6.69 -17.82 -17.56
CA THR A 205 -7.34 -18.65 -18.58
C THR A 205 -6.82 -20.08 -18.55
N GLY A 206 -7.53 -20.99 -19.21
CA GLY A 206 -7.23 -22.42 -19.19
C GLY A 206 -7.95 -23.16 -18.06
N ASN A 207 -7.59 -24.43 -17.87
CA ASN A 207 -8.21 -25.26 -16.85
C ASN A 207 -7.60 -24.97 -15.48
N VAL A 208 -8.34 -24.28 -14.62
CA VAL A 208 -7.90 -23.90 -13.27
C VAL A 208 -7.56 -25.12 -12.38
N ALA A 209 -8.10 -26.31 -12.69
CA ALA A 209 -7.77 -27.56 -11.99
C ALA A 209 -6.42 -28.16 -12.42
N ASP A 210 -5.85 -27.71 -13.55
CA ASP A 210 -4.53 -28.11 -14.04
C ASP A 210 -3.63 -26.88 -14.16
N THR A 211 -2.81 -26.65 -13.13
CA THR A 211 -1.89 -25.51 -13.05
C THR A 211 -0.89 -25.44 -14.21
N ARG A 212 -0.66 -26.55 -14.94
CA ARG A 212 0.21 -26.56 -16.13
C ARG A 212 -0.51 -26.11 -17.40
N ALA A 213 -1.83 -26.11 -17.40
CA ALA A 213 -2.69 -25.66 -18.49
C ALA A 213 -3.23 -24.24 -18.27
N THR A 214 -2.89 -23.59 -17.15
CA THR A 214 -3.30 -22.20 -16.88
C THR A 214 -2.36 -21.20 -17.55
N SER A 215 -2.93 -20.17 -18.16
CA SER A 215 -2.23 -19.03 -18.74
C SER A 215 -2.78 -17.72 -18.21
N VAL A 216 -2.10 -16.62 -18.53
CA VAL A 216 -2.57 -15.27 -18.24
C VAL A 216 -2.74 -14.47 -19.53
N CYS A 217 -3.85 -13.75 -19.64
CA CYS A 217 -4.15 -12.86 -20.73
C CYS A 217 -4.94 -11.64 -20.23
N ILE A 218 -5.33 -10.73 -21.11
CA ILE A 218 -6.42 -9.79 -20.85
C ILE A 218 -7.75 -10.31 -21.41
N SER A 219 -8.87 -9.98 -20.76
CA SER A 219 -10.22 -10.25 -21.28
C SER A 219 -11.27 -9.30 -20.70
N PRO A 220 -12.46 -9.15 -21.33
CA PRO A 220 -13.52 -8.29 -20.81
C PRO A 220 -13.98 -8.69 -19.41
N TYR A 221 -14.56 -7.75 -18.67
CA TYR A 221 -15.07 -8.02 -17.32
C TYR A 221 -16.04 -9.21 -17.31
N SER A 222 -15.77 -10.19 -16.45
CA SER A 222 -16.54 -11.43 -16.35
C SER A 222 -17.20 -11.64 -14.99
N GLY A 223 -16.83 -10.85 -13.97
CA GLY A 223 -17.27 -11.04 -12.58
C GLY A 223 -16.77 -12.33 -11.92
N LYS A 224 -15.87 -13.08 -12.57
CA LYS A 224 -15.34 -14.36 -12.07
C LYS A 224 -14.07 -14.17 -11.24
N ASN A 225 -13.79 -15.13 -10.35
CA ASN A 225 -12.55 -15.18 -9.56
C ASN A 225 -11.27 -15.22 -10.42
N THR A 226 -11.37 -15.56 -11.70
CA THR A 226 -10.24 -15.57 -12.66
C THR A 226 -9.68 -14.18 -12.94
N GLN A 227 -10.41 -13.11 -12.62
CA GLN A 227 -9.95 -11.72 -12.74
C GLN A 227 -9.59 -11.09 -11.40
N ILE A 228 -9.70 -11.85 -10.31
CA ILE A 228 -9.46 -11.35 -8.96
C ILE A 228 -8.05 -11.77 -8.52
N TRP A 229 -7.26 -10.77 -8.14
CA TRP A 229 -5.88 -10.93 -7.71
C TRP A 229 -5.73 -10.44 -6.27
N HIS A 230 -4.73 -10.96 -5.58
CA HIS A 230 -4.29 -10.53 -4.27
C HIS A 230 -2.84 -10.04 -4.40
N TYR A 231 -2.58 -8.79 -3.99
CA TYR A 231 -1.21 -8.27 -3.94
C TYR A 231 -0.64 -8.38 -2.53
N CYS A 232 0.50 -9.04 -2.38
CA CYS A 232 1.19 -9.15 -1.10
C CYS A 232 2.69 -9.26 -1.31
N ARG A 233 3.47 -8.34 -0.73
CA ARG A 233 4.95 -8.37 -0.73
C ARG A 233 5.55 -8.54 -2.14
N GLY A 234 5.03 -7.78 -3.10
CA GLY A 234 5.44 -7.83 -4.50
C GLY A 234 4.78 -8.93 -5.34
N LEU A 235 3.99 -9.83 -4.76
CA LEU A 235 3.38 -10.94 -5.50
C LEU A 235 1.95 -10.59 -5.94
N PHE A 236 1.63 -10.79 -7.22
CA PHE A 236 0.24 -10.84 -7.70
C PHE A 236 -0.24 -12.29 -7.74
N LYS A 237 -1.06 -12.68 -6.76
CA LYS A 237 -1.58 -14.04 -6.60
C LYS A 237 -3.03 -14.15 -7.08
N SER A 238 -3.31 -15.12 -7.93
CA SER A 238 -4.66 -15.39 -8.47
C SER A 238 -5.57 -15.98 -7.39
N LYS A 239 -6.78 -15.42 -7.23
CA LYS A 239 -7.82 -16.00 -6.37
C LYS A 239 -8.37 -17.33 -6.93
N ALA A 240 -8.35 -17.50 -8.25
CA ALA A 240 -8.91 -18.69 -8.90
C ALA A 240 -8.02 -19.93 -8.75
N SER A 241 -6.69 -19.76 -8.83
CA SER A 241 -5.73 -20.86 -8.97
C SER A 241 -4.68 -20.93 -7.86
N ASP A 242 -4.62 -19.96 -6.95
CA ASP A 242 -3.60 -19.84 -5.89
C ASP A 242 -2.15 -19.79 -6.42
N THR A 243 -1.97 -19.34 -7.66
CA THR A 243 -0.67 -19.18 -8.34
C THR A 243 -0.32 -17.71 -8.54
N CYS A 244 0.97 -17.40 -8.63
CA CYS A 244 1.50 -16.06 -8.80
C CYS A 244 1.82 -15.74 -10.27
N LEU A 245 1.74 -14.46 -10.62
CA LEU A 245 2.24 -13.93 -11.88
C LEU A 245 3.76 -14.07 -11.95
N ASP A 246 4.29 -14.74 -12.98
CA ASP A 246 5.69 -15.17 -13.09
C ASP A 246 6.24 -14.93 -14.51
N VAL A 247 7.42 -14.33 -14.62
CA VAL A 247 8.15 -14.23 -15.91
C VAL A 247 8.77 -15.59 -16.24
N ILE A 248 8.28 -16.23 -17.31
CA ILE A 248 8.66 -17.60 -17.67
C ILE A 248 10.18 -17.76 -17.77
N GLY A 249 10.72 -18.64 -16.93
CA GLY A 249 12.14 -18.96 -16.89
C GLY A 249 13.02 -17.88 -16.26
N GLY A 250 12.42 -16.81 -15.70
CA GLY A 250 13.16 -15.67 -15.14
C GLY A 250 13.94 -14.87 -16.18
N ARG A 251 13.46 -14.84 -17.43
CA ARG A 251 14.14 -14.15 -18.54
C ARG A 251 13.92 -12.65 -18.44
N ASP A 252 15.00 -11.92 -18.20
CA ASP A 252 15.08 -10.46 -18.08
C ASP A 252 15.28 -9.76 -19.43
N VAL A 253 14.55 -10.21 -20.46
CA VAL A 253 14.60 -9.64 -21.81
C VAL A 253 13.23 -9.17 -22.29
N PRO A 254 13.16 -8.10 -23.08
CA PRO A 254 11.92 -7.67 -23.73
C PRO A 254 11.26 -8.80 -24.53
N GLY A 255 9.94 -8.92 -24.44
CA GLY A 255 9.17 -10.00 -25.08
C GLY A 255 9.11 -11.29 -24.28
N ALA A 256 9.78 -11.38 -23.12
CA ALA A 256 9.64 -12.54 -22.25
C ALA A 256 8.19 -12.69 -21.77
N LYS A 257 7.61 -13.86 -22.02
CA LYS A 257 6.22 -14.17 -21.66
C LYS A 257 6.05 -14.23 -20.14
N VAL A 258 4.88 -13.78 -19.70
CA VAL A 258 4.41 -13.92 -18.32
C VAL A 258 3.38 -15.04 -18.25
N ALA A 259 3.42 -15.82 -17.18
CA ALA A 259 2.52 -16.93 -16.92
C ALA A 259 2.11 -16.97 -15.44
N LEU A 260 1.41 -18.03 -15.08
CA LEU A 260 1.07 -18.36 -13.71
C LEU A 260 1.96 -19.48 -13.23
N TRP A 261 2.49 -19.35 -12.01
CA TRP A 261 3.32 -20.39 -11.41
C TRP A 261 3.09 -20.50 -9.92
N THR A 262 3.39 -21.67 -9.34
CA THR A 262 3.34 -21.87 -7.89
C THR A 262 4.22 -20.85 -7.19
N GLU A 263 3.72 -20.29 -6.10
CA GLU A 263 4.42 -19.29 -5.30
C GLU A 263 5.79 -19.81 -4.83
N HIS A 264 6.85 -19.06 -5.14
CA HIS A 264 8.21 -19.33 -4.66
C HIS A 264 8.97 -18.06 -4.26
N GLY A 265 8.38 -16.87 -4.40
CA GLY A 265 8.90 -15.62 -3.83
C GLY A 265 10.19 -15.06 -4.46
N GLN A 266 10.62 -15.60 -5.61
CA GLN A 266 11.82 -15.16 -6.33
C GLN A 266 11.53 -13.89 -7.13
N PHE A 267 12.56 -13.14 -7.54
CA PHE A 267 12.40 -11.87 -8.27
C PHE A 267 11.54 -11.98 -9.54
N ARG A 268 11.53 -13.12 -10.24
CA ARG A 268 10.65 -13.33 -11.40
C ARG A 268 9.14 -13.35 -11.09
N GLN A 269 8.75 -13.43 -9.82
CA GLN A 269 7.36 -13.31 -9.34
C GLN A 269 7.09 -11.99 -8.62
N LYS A 270 8.13 -11.17 -8.43
CA LYS A 270 8.00 -9.89 -7.73
C LYS A 270 7.78 -8.76 -8.72
N TRP A 271 6.82 -7.92 -8.40
CA TRP A 271 6.32 -6.84 -9.22
C TRP A 271 6.18 -5.57 -8.39
N ARG A 272 6.45 -4.42 -9.01
CA ARG A 272 6.29 -3.10 -8.38
C ARG A 272 5.24 -2.32 -9.14
N LEU A 273 4.18 -1.89 -8.47
CA LEU A 273 3.24 -0.94 -9.06
C LEU A 273 3.82 0.47 -8.94
N ASN A 274 3.94 1.16 -10.07
CA ASN A 274 4.49 2.51 -10.11
C ASN A 274 3.37 3.55 -10.19
N ARG A 275 3.59 4.74 -9.62
CA ARG A 275 2.64 5.87 -9.67
C ARG A 275 2.23 6.29 -11.08
N ASN A 276 3.08 6.02 -12.08
CA ASN A 276 2.81 6.32 -13.49
C ASN A 276 1.92 5.27 -14.19
N GLY A 277 1.37 4.30 -13.44
CA GLY A 277 0.48 3.25 -13.93
C GLY A 277 1.19 2.03 -14.53
N THR A 278 2.52 1.98 -14.55
CA THR A 278 3.26 0.78 -15.02
C THR A 278 3.44 -0.22 -13.88
N ILE A 279 3.66 -1.49 -14.24
CA ILE A 279 4.01 -2.56 -13.29
C ILE A 279 5.41 -3.08 -13.66
N SER A 280 6.44 -2.74 -12.88
CA SER A 280 7.82 -3.17 -13.14
C SER A 280 8.10 -4.58 -12.60
N SER A 281 8.96 -5.32 -13.28
CA SER A 281 9.49 -6.60 -12.77
C SER A 281 10.71 -6.36 -11.89
N TYR A 282 10.88 -7.15 -10.82
CA TYR A 282 12.10 -7.12 -10.01
C TYR A 282 13.30 -7.77 -10.69
N LEU A 283 13.12 -8.41 -11.85
CA LEU A 283 14.22 -8.93 -12.64
C LEU A 283 15.09 -7.81 -13.24
N SER A 284 14.48 -6.67 -13.56
CA SER A 284 15.16 -5.52 -14.15
C SER A 284 14.29 -4.26 -14.02
N ASP A 285 14.89 -3.16 -13.58
CA ASP A 285 14.23 -1.85 -13.52
C ASP A 285 13.88 -1.30 -14.91
N GLN A 286 14.35 -1.94 -15.98
CA GLN A 286 14.09 -1.59 -17.37
C GLN A 286 12.97 -2.43 -18.01
N LEU A 287 12.22 -3.20 -17.23
CA LEU A 287 11.15 -4.06 -17.72
C LEU A 287 9.82 -3.80 -17.00
N VAL A 288 8.77 -3.57 -17.78
CA VAL A 288 7.39 -3.37 -17.31
C VAL A 288 6.45 -4.38 -17.95
N LEU A 289 5.35 -4.68 -17.25
CA LEU A 289 4.26 -5.52 -17.73
C LEU A 289 3.57 -4.85 -18.92
N ASP A 290 3.43 -5.59 -19.99
CA ASP A 290 2.93 -5.11 -21.28
C ASP A 290 1.97 -6.14 -21.88
N VAL A 291 1.01 -5.67 -22.68
CA VAL A 291 0.13 -6.51 -23.49
C VAL A 291 0.58 -6.43 -24.94
N THR A 292 1.11 -7.52 -25.47
CA THR A 292 1.50 -7.57 -26.88
C THR A 292 0.30 -7.60 -27.82
N GLY A 293 0.37 -6.76 -28.86
CA GLY A 293 -0.55 -6.77 -30.00
C GLY A 293 0.00 -5.97 -31.20
N GLY A 294 0.94 -6.54 -31.96
CA GLY A 294 1.17 -6.16 -33.36
C GLY A 294 0.14 -6.79 -34.31
N ASN A 295 0.37 -6.73 -35.63
CA ASN A 295 -0.49 -7.28 -36.71
C ASN A 295 -0.66 -8.83 -36.72
N TYR A 296 -0.43 -9.53 -35.61
CA TYR A 296 -0.63 -10.98 -35.51
C TYR A 296 -1.79 -11.33 -34.55
N TYR A 297 -2.32 -12.54 -34.73
CA TYR A 297 -3.66 -12.96 -34.30
C TYR A 297 -3.89 -13.07 -32.78
N ASP A 298 -2.86 -13.03 -31.94
CA ASP A 298 -3.00 -13.25 -30.49
C ASP A 298 -2.80 -11.96 -29.68
N LYS A 299 -3.84 -11.11 -29.66
CA LYS A 299 -3.83 -9.74 -29.08
C LYS A 299 -3.99 -9.63 -27.56
N THR A 300 -3.87 -10.73 -26.82
CA THR A 300 -4.23 -10.75 -25.39
C THR A 300 -3.13 -11.26 -24.47
N HIS A 301 -1.96 -11.63 -25.01
CA HIS A 301 -0.86 -12.15 -24.20
C HIS A 301 -0.12 -11.07 -23.42
N VAL A 302 0.30 -11.44 -22.21
CA VAL A 302 1.04 -10.57 -21.30
C VAL A 302 2.52 -10.94 -21.32
N ILE A 303 3.36 -9.94 -21.44
CA ILE A 303 4.81 -10.06 -21.48
C ILE A 303 5.46 -9.03 -20.55
N VAL A 304 6.77 -9.06 -20.46
CA VAL A 304 7.57 -7.91 -20.00
C VAL A 304 8.28 -7.25 -21.17
N ASN A 305 8.35 -5.93 -21.17
CA ASN A 305 8.95 -5.13 -22.25
C ASN A 305 9.62 -3.87 -21.69
N HIS A 306 10.42 -3.18 -22.50
CA HIS A 306 10.98 -1.89 -22.10
C HIS A 306 9.87 -0.85 -21.90
N PRO A 307 9.98 0.02 -20.87
CA PRO A 307 9.03 1.10 -20.69
C PRO A 307 9.08 2.05 -21.88
N LEU A 308 7.94 2.31 -22.49
CA LEU A 308 7.75 3.25 -23.59
C LEU A 308 6.87 4.40 -23.11
N GLU A 309 7.29 5.64 -23.38
CA GLU A 309 6.53 6.82 -22.98
C GLU A 309 5.25 6.92 -23.80
N GLY A 310 4.11 7.12 -23.11
CA GLY A 310 2.79 7.20 -23.72
C GLY A 310 2.19 5.86 -24.18
N GLU A 311 2.86 4.73 -23.95
CA GLU A 311 2.36 3.42 -24.34
C GLU A 311 1.28 2.93 -23.37
N GLU A 312 0.00 3.07 -23.75
CA GLU A 312 -1.14 2.71 -22.92
C GLU A 312 -1.28 1.20 -22.70
N THR A 313 -0.70 0.36 -23.56
CA THR A 313 -0.66 -1.10 -23.35
C THR A 313 0.21 -1.50 -22.15
N GLN A 314 1.08 -0.60 -21.68
CA GLN A 314 1.91 -0.75 -20.48
C GLN A 314 1.30 -0.10 -19.24
N LYS A 315 0.09 0.47 -19.35
CA LYS A 315 -0.61 1.15 -18.26
C LYS A 315 -1.72 0.30 -17.70
N TRP A 316 -1.75 0.24 -16.38
CA TRP A 316 -2.63 -0.61 -15.60
C TRP A 316 -3.30 0.18 -14.49
N ASP A 317 -4.63 0.11 -14.43
CA ASP A 317 -5.43 0.64 -13.34
C ASP A 317 -5.74 -0.47 -12.34
N ILE A 318 -5.63 -0.15 -11.05
CA ILE A 318 -5.94 -1.07 -9.97
C ILE A 318 -7.31 -0.73 -9.40
N GLU A 319 -8.25 -1.65 -9.54
CA GLU A 319 -9.56 -1.56 -8.92
C GLU A 319 -9.52 -2.36 -7.62
N ILE A 320 -9.58 -1.68 -6.49
CA ILE A 320 -9.64 -2.30 -5.17
C ILE A 320 -11.01 -2.94 -5.01
N LEU A 321 -10.98 -4.22 -4.69
CA LEU A 321 -12.14 -5.07 -4.61
C LEU A 321 -12.55 -5.38 -3.21
#